data_AF-A0A7C6N008-F1
#
_entry.id   AF-A0A7C6N008-F1
#
_cell.length_a   1.000
_cell.length_b   1.000
_cell.length_c   1.000
_cell.angle_alpha   90.00
_cell.angle_beta   90.00
_cell.angle_gamma   90.00
#
_symmetry.space_group_name_H-M   'P 1'
#
loop_
_entity.id
_entity.type
_entity.pdbx_description
1 polymer ?
#
loop_
_entity_poly.entity_id
_entity_poly.type
_entity_poly.pdbx_seq_one_letter_code
_entity_poly.pdbx_strand_id
1 'polypeptide(L)'
;MLPTFLLTFGMVFLAELGDKTQLATMLIAAHNNEYPLVVFLGASFALITTTLIGVLLGKYIGEVIPTQYLHIGAGTAFIIIGILLVTGKL
;
A
#
# COMPACT_ATOMS: atom_id res chain seq x y z
N MET A 1 16.82 8.58 -12.65
CA MET A 1 15.82 7.65 -13.25
C MET A 1 16.00 6.25 -12.68
N LEU A 2 17.02 5.48 -13.08
CA LEU A 2 17.26 4.13 -12.54
C LEU A 2 17.50 4.07 -11.01
N PRO A 3 18.29 4.98 -10.38
CA PRO A 3 18.51 4.94 -8.93
C PRO A 3 17.23 5.21 -8.13
N THR A 4 16.42 6.18 -8.59
CA THR A 4 15.14 6.52 -7.99
C THR A 4 14.16 5.36 -8.08
N PHE A 5 14.10 4.69 -9.24
CA PHE A 5 13.28 3.51 -9.42
C PHE A 5 13.66 2.38 -8.45
N LEU A 6 14.94 2.05 -8.36
CA LEU A 6 15.43 0.99 -7.45
C LEU A 6 15.18 1.33 -5.98
N LEU A 7 15.37 2.60 -5.58
CA LEU A 7 15.10 3.06 -4.22
C LEU A 7 13.61 2.98 -3.89
N THR A 8 12.74 3.50 -4.75
CA THR A 8 11.29 3.45 -4.54
C THR A 8 10.79 2.01 -4.55
N PHE A 9 11.26 1.18 -5.49
CA PHE A 9 10.92 -0.24 -5.52
C PHE A 9 11.36 -0.94 -4.23
N GLY A 10 12.61 -0.76 -3.80
CA GLY A 10 13.12 -1.37 -2.57
C GLY A 10 12.37 -0.92 -1.32
N MET A 11 12.05 0.38 -1.22
CA MET A 11 11.27 0.93 -0.10
C MET A 11 9.87 0.31 -0.06
N VAL A 12 9.13 0.35 -1.17
CA VAL A 12 7.76 -0.17 -1.21
C VAL A 12 7.74 -1.68 -1.03
N PHE A 13 8.68 -2.41 -1.65
CA PHE A 13 8.81 -3.84 -1.50
C PHE A 13 9.01 -4.25 -0.03
N LEU A 14 9.92 -3.57 0.68
CA LEU A 14 10.15 -3.84 2.10
C LEU A 14 8.98 -3.40 2.98
N ALA A 15 8.32 -2.28 2.66
CA ALA A 15 7.18 -1.78 3.43
C ALA A 15 5.95 -2.69 3.34
N GLU A 16 5.74 -3.31 2.17
CA GLU A 16 4.59 -4.19 1.91
C GLU A 16 4.88 -5.66 2.26
N LEU A 17 6.13 -6.03 2.55
CA LEU A 17 6.52 -7.41 2.79
C LEU A 17 5.84 -7.98 4.05
N GLY A 18 5.01 -9.00 3.87
CA GLY A 18 4.32 -9.67 4.97
C GLY A 18 3.06 -8.95 5.46
N ASP A 19 2.54 -7.99 4.69
CA ASP A 19 1.25 -7.37 4.99
C ASP A 19 0.10 -8.41 4.96
N LYS A 20 -0.98 -8.09 5.67
CA LYS A 20 -2.24 -8.85 5.72
C LYS A 20 -2.78 -9.17 4.32
N THR A 21 -2.64 -8.25 3.36
CA THR A 21 -3.08 -8.50 1.98
C THR A 21 -2.25 -9.57 1.28
N GLN A 22 -0.94 -9.63 1.53
CA GLN A 22 -0.07 -10.70 1.01
C GLN A 22 -0.40 -12.05 1.65
N LEU A 23 -0.61 -12.09 2.97
CA LEU A 23 -1.04 -13.31 3.66
C LEU A 23 -2.40 -13.81 3.13
N ALA A 24 -3.36 -12.91 2.92
CA ALA A 24 -4.66 -13.26 2.36
C ALA A 24 -4.55 -13.81 0.93
N THR A 25 -3.75 -13.19 0.06
CA THR A 25 -3.56 -13.67 -1.31
C THR A 25 -2.84 -15.02 -1.36
N MET A 26 -1.85 -15.25 -0.47
CA MET A 26 -1.21 -16.56 -0.32
C MET A 26 -2.20 -17.63 0.16
N LEU A 27 -3.10 -17.33 1.11
CA LEU A 27 -4.13 -18.26 1.55
C LEU A 27 -5.12 -18.59 0.43
N ILE A 28 -5.53 -17.59 -0.34
CA ILE A 28 -6.42 -17.79 -1.50
C ILE A 28 -5.73 -18.67 -2.57
N ALA A 29 -4.43 -18.45 -2.81
CA ALA A 29 -3.66 -19.26 -3.73
C ALA A 29 -3.48 -20.71 -3.23
N ALA A 30 -3.26 -20.90 -1.93
CA ALA A 30 -3.13 -22.23 -1.32
C ALA A 30 -4.45 -23.00 -1.30
N HIS A 31 -5.59 -22.33 -1.14
CA HIS A 31 -6.91 -22.95 -1.19
C HIS A 31 -7.32 -23.33 -2.62
N ASN A 32 -7.08 -22.44 -3.58
CA ASN A 32 -7.41 -22.65 -5.00
C ASN A 32 -6.23 -23.23 -5.77
N ASN A 33 -5.85 -24.47 -5.42
CA ASN A 33 -4.65 -25.14 -5.94
C ASN A 33 -4.68 -25.37 -7.47
N GLU A 34 -5.85 -25.26 -8.10
CA GLU A 34 -6.04 -25.43 -9.55
C GLU A 34 -5.65 -24.18 -10.37
N TYR A 35 -5.64 -22.98 -9.77
CA TYR A 35 -5.44 -21.72 -10.51
C TYR A 35 -4.55 -20.67 -9.79
N PRO A 36 -3.33 -21.03 -9.34
CA PRO A 36 -2.44 -20.09 -8.65
C PRO A 36 -2.06 -18.88 -9.52
N LEU A 37 -1.95 -19.06 -10.84
CA LEU A 37 -1.66 -17.98 -11.79
C LEU A 37 -2.76 -16.93 -11.84
N VAL A 38 -4.03 -17.34 -11.71
CA VAL A 38 -5.16 -16.40 -11.72
C VAL A 38 -5.15 -15.55 -10.46
N VAL A 39 -4.86 -16.16 -9.31
CA VAL A 39 -4.71 -15.44 -8.03
C VAL A 39 -3.55 -14.45 -8.11
N PHE A 40 -2.40 -14.87 -8.65
CA PHE A 40 -1.25 -13.99 -8.85
C PHE A 40 -1.57 -12.79 -9.73
N LEU A 41 -2.22 -13.00 -10.89
CA LEU A 41 -2.59 -11.91 -11.79
C LEU A 41 -3.63 -10.98 -11.18
N GLY A 42 -4.63 -11.53 -10.49
CA GLY A 42 -5.65 -10.73 -9.80
C GLY A 42 -5.06 -9.87 -8.68
N ALA A 43 -4.21 -10.47 -7.83
CA ALA A 43 -3.52 -9.75 -6.76
C ALA A 43 -2.57 -8.68 -7.30
N SER A 44 -1.80 -9.00 -8.34
CA SER A 44 -0.89 -8.06 -9.00
C SER A 44 -1.66 -6.89 -9.62
N PHE A 45 -2.77 -7.17 -10.32
CA PHE A 45 -3.61 -6.15 -10.92
C PHE A 45 -4.24 -5.23 -9.87
N ALA A 46 -4.72 -5.81 -8.76
CA ALA A 46 -5.24 -5.05 -7.64
C ALA A 46 -4.17 -4.11 -7.08
N LEU A 47 -2.97 -4.62 -6.78
CA LEU A 47 -1.84 -3.84 -6.25
C LEU A 47 -1.43 -2.70 -7.19
N ILE A 48 -1.30 -2.97 -8.49
CA ILE A 48 -0.93 -1.96 -9.49
C ILE A 48 -2.02 -0.87 -9.54
N THR A 49 -3.29 -1.26 -9.57
CA THR A 49 -4.41 -0.33 -9.69
C THR A 49 -4.52 0.56 -8.47
N THR A 50 -4.47 0.00 -7.26
CA THR A 50 -4.55 0.78 -6.02
C THR A 50 -3.36 1.72 -5.85
N THR A 51 -2.15 1.24 -6.16
CA THR A 51 -0.93 2.06 -6.12
C THR A 51 -1.00 3.19 -7.15
N LEU A 52 -1.44 2.90 -8.38
CA LEU A 52 -1.55 3.91 -9.44
C LEU A 52 -2.53 5.02 -9.04
N ILE A 53 -3.71 4.66 -8.51
CA ILE A 53 -4.69 5.63 -8.01
C ILE A 53 -4.09 6.45 -6.88
N GLY A 54 -3.42 5.81 -5.91
CA GLY A 54 -2.77 6.48 -4.78
C GLY A 54 -1.71 7.49 -5.23
N VAL A 55 -0.85 7.13 -6.18
CA VAL A 55 0.20 8.01 -6.71
C VAL A 55 -0.39 9.17 -7.50
N LEU A 56 -1.39 8.94 -8.35
CA LEU A 56 -2.03 9.99 -9.14
C LEU A 56 -2.74 11.02 -8.24
N LEU A 57 -3.52 10.55 -7.27
CA LEU A 57 -4.18 11.42 -6.31
C LEU A 57 -3.18 12.14 -5.41
N GLY A 58 -2.16 11.42 -4.91
CA GLY A 58 -1.11 12.01 -4.08
C GLY A 58 -0.33 13.10 -4.79
N LYS A 59 -0.02 12.90 -6.09
CA LYS A 59 0.61 13.93 -6.94
C LYS A 59 -0.29 15.17 -7.05
N TYR A 60 -1.55 14.98 -7.41
CA TYR A 60 -2.48 16.10 -7.61
C TYR A 60 -2.67 16.90 -6.31
N ILE A 61 -2.85 16.22 -5.19
CA ILE A 61 -2.99 16.85 -3.88
C ILE A 61 -1.71 17.61 -3.49
N GLY A 62 -0.53 17.03 -3.77
CA GLY A 62 0.76 17.66 -3.50
C GLY A 62 1.03 18.92 -4.32
N GLU A 63 0.41 19.07 -5.49
CA GLU A 63 0.50 20.29 -6.31
C GLU A 63 -0.42 21.41 -5.80
N VAL A 64 -1.52 21.06 -5.11
CA VAL A 64 -2.54 22.02 -4.65
C VAL A 64 -2.32 22.43 -3.18
N ILE A 65 -1.86 21.51 -2.33
CA ILE A 65 -1.77 21.71 -0.88
C ILE A 65 -0.30 21.91 -0.45
N PRO A 66 0.02 22.94 0.36
CA PRO A 66 1.37 23.10 0.90
C PRO A 66 1.82 21.87 1.71
N THR A 67 3.07 21.46 1.52
CA THR A 67 3.66 20.24 2.11
C THR A 67 3.57 20.18 3.63
N GLN A 68 3.61 21.32 4.33
CA GLN A 68 3.44 21.39 5.78
C GLN A 68 2.09 20.82 6.25
N TYR A 69 1.00 21.17 5.57
CA TYR A 69 -0.33 20.65 5.92
C TYR A 69 -0.46 19.16 5.62
N LEU A 70 0.20 18.68 4.56
CA LEU A 70 0.24 17.26 4.23
C LEU A 70 0.96 16.44 5.31
N HIS A 71 2.11 16.91 5.78
CA HIS A 71 2.85 16.24 6.86
C HIS A 71 2.07 16.21 8.17
N ILE A 72 1.46 17.33 8.57
CA ILE A 72 0.65 17.41 9.78
C ILE A 72 -0.58 16.50 9.67
N GLY A 73 -1.26 16.50 8.52
CA GLY A 73 -2.39 15.63 8.25
C GLY A 73 -2.05 14.14 8.31
N ALA A 74 -0.98 13.74 7.62
CA ALA A 74 -0.51 12.35 7.62
C ALA A 74 -0.09 11.89 9.02
N GLY A 75 0.68 12.71 9.76
CA GLY A 75 1.09 12.39 11.12
C GLY A 75 -0.08 12.27 12.08
N THR A 76 -1.06 13.17 11.99
CA THR A 76 -2.28 13.12 12.81
C THR A 76 -3.10 11.86 12.51
N ALA A 77 -3.27 11.51 11.23
CA ALA A 77 -3.95 10.28 10.83
C ALA A 77 -3.24 9.03 11.38
N PHE A 78 -1.90 8.98 11.31
CA PHE A 78 -1.11 7.88 11.88
C PHE A 78 -1.29 7.76 13.39
N ILE A 79 -1.31 8.86 14.13
CA ILE A 79 -1.55 8.85 15.59
C ILE A 79 -2.96 8.33 15.90
N ILE A 80 -3.97 8.81 15.17
CA ILE A 80 -5.36 8.38 15.37
C ILE A 80 -5.49 6.88 15.11
N ILE A 81 -4.98 6.39 13.97
CA ILE A 81 -5.00 4.96 13.64
C ILE A 81 -4.25 4.15 14.70
N GLY A 82 -3.08 4.61 15.14
CA GLY A 82 -2.30 3.96 16.20
C GLY A 82 -3.08 3.84 17.52
N ILE A 83 -3.75 4.90 17.95
CA ILE A 83 -4.60 4.88 19.15
C ILE A 83 -5.78 3.91 18.98
N LEU A 84 -6.45 3.94 17.82
CA LEU A 84 -7.58 3.03 17.53
C LEU A 84 -7.16 1.56 17.56
N LEU A 85 -5.98 1.27 17.00
CA LEU A 85 -5.40 -0.08 16.97
C LEU A 85 -5.04 -0.56 18.39
N VAL A 86 -4.38 0.29 19.20
CA VAL A 86 -4.03 -0.05 20.60
C VAL A 86 -5.28 -0.24 21.47
N THR A 87 -6.34 0.53 21.22
CA THR A 87 -7.61 0.41 21.97
C THR A 87 -8.51 -0.72 21.47
N GLY A 88 -8.09 -1.47 20.44
CA GLY A 88 -8.84 -2.61 19.88
C GLY A 88 -10.16 -2.21 19.20
N LYS A 89 -10.31 -0.94 18.83
CA LYS A 89 -11.46 -0.45 18.06
C LYS A 89 -11.28 -0.68 16.55
N LEU A 90 -10.06 -1.04 16.14
CA LEU A 90 -9.64 -1.44 14.80
C LEU A 90 -8.78 -2.71 14.92
#